data_AF-A0A5P9K267-F1
#
_entry.id   AF-A0A5P9K267-F1
#
_cell.length_a   1.000
_cell.length_b   1.000
_cell.length_c   1.000
_cell.angle_alpha   90.00
_cell.angle_beta   90.00
_cell.angle_gamma   90.00
#
_symmetry.space_group_name_H-M   'P 1'
#
loop_
_entity.id
_entity.type
_entity.pdbx_description
1 polymer ?
#
loop_
_entity_poly.entity_id
_entity_poly.type
_entity_poly.pdbx_seq_one_letter_code
_entity_poly.pdbx_strand_id
1 'polypeptide(L)'
;MARTRFILAAASIAMAAPLASSPAQACPPGFSALQGSDTCVRISGRVRAETVFGTGRARGSDGVRTGASGRVQLDLRKQTEYGPLRAVIRAEGVRPAQ
;
A
#
# COMPACT_ATOMS: atom_id res chain seq x y z
N MET A 1 50.24 -10.13 -20.93
CA MET A 1 49.53 -10.22 -19.63
C MET A 1 49.27 -8.80 -19.11
N ALA A 2 48.10 -8.22 -19.39
CA ALA A 2 47.74 -6.87 -18.95
C ALA A 2 46.62 -6.97 -17.90
N ARG A 3 46.92 -6.53 -16.66
CA ARG A 3 46.00 -6.59 -15.52
C ARG A 3 45.17 -5.31 -15.47
N THR A 4 43.99 -5.35 -16.08
CA THR A 4 43.00 -4.27 -16.05
C THR A 4 42.40 -4.17 -14.64
N ARG A 5 42.66 -3.06 -13.94
CA ARG A 5 42.08 -2.76 -12.62
C ARG A 5 40.71 -2.11 -12.81
N PHE A 6 39.65 -2.86 -12.53
CA PHE A 6 38.27 -2.34 -12.48
C PHE A 6 38.08 -1.56 -11.17
N ILE A 7 37.84 -0.26 -11.26
CA ILE A 7 37.50 0.60 -10.12
C ILE A 7 35.97 0.58 -10.01
N LEU A 8 35.43 -0.05 -8.96
CA LEU A 8 34.00 0.03 -8.61
C LEU A 8 33.73 1.42 -8.00
N ALA A 9 32.97 2.26 -8.71
CA ALA A 9 32.39 3.47 -8.16
C ALA A 9 31.10 3.11 -7.40
N ALA A 10 31.14 3.18 -6.07
CA ALA A 10 29.97 3.04 -5.22
C ALA A 10 29.13 4.33 -5.28
N ALA A 11 28.09 4.34 -6.11
CA ALA A 11 27.07 5.39 -6.10
C ALA A 11 26.13 5.16 -4.91
N SER A 12 26.20 6.03 -3.91
CA SER A 12 25.28 6.04 -2.78
C SER A 12 23.89 6.48 -3.23
N ILE A 13 22.91 5.58 -3.07
CA ILE A 13 21.49 5.89 -3.25
C ILE A 13 21.08 6.80 -2.07
N ALA A 14 20.90 8.09 -2.33
CA ALA A 14 20.35 9.02 -1.36
C ALA A 14 18.88 8.67 -1.10
N MET A 15 18.59 8.15 0.09
CA MET A 15 17.23 7.92 0.57
C MET A 15 16.58 9.30 0.83
N ALA A 16 15.60 9.70 0.02
CA ALA A 16 14.86 10.93 0.25
C ALA A 16 14.04 10.82 1.54
N ALA A 17 14.30 11.70 2.51
CA ALA A 17 13.55 11.78 3.75
C ALA A 17 12.13 12.33 3.49
N PRO A 18 11.08 11.83 4.18
CA PRO A 18 9.74 12.35 4.02
C PRO A 18 9.66 13.78 4.54
N LEU A 19 9.14 14.69 3.72
CA LEU A 19 8.75 16.04 4.12
C LEU A 19 7.56 15.91 5.10
N ALA A 20 7.87 15.94 6.40
CA ALA A 20 6.86 16.01 7.44
C ALA A 20 6.16 17.39 7.34
N SER A 21 4.94 17.40 6.80
CA SER A 21 4.05 18.56 6.87
C SER A 21 3.47 18.66 8.29
N SER A 22 3.89 19.68 9.01
CA SER A 22 3.48 20.02 10.38
C SER A 22 2.05 20.61 10.43
N PRO A 23 1.43 20.71 11.62
CA PRO A 23 0.15 20.09 11.91
C PRO A 23 -1.07 20.93 11.50
N ALA A 24 -1.91 20.38 10.61
CA ALA A 24 -3.34 20.65 10.70
C ALA A 24 -3.85 19.89 11.94
N GLN A 25 -4.43 20.61 12.91
CA GLN A 25 -5.27 20.10 13.99
C GLN A 25 -4.93 18.66 14.45
N ALA A 26 -3.86 18.48 15.24
CA ALA A 26 -3.33 17.20 15.77
C ALA A 26 -4.14 15.97 15.34
N CYS A 27 -3.94 15.52 14.09
CA CYS A 27 -4.71 14.39 13.58
C CYS A 27 -4.48 13.18 14.49
N PRO A 28 -5.50 12.35 14.74
CA PRO A 28 -5.32 11.15 15.54
C PRO A 28 -4.19 10.28 14.98
N PRO A 29 -3.51 9.48 15.81
CA PRO A 29 -2.42 8.62 15.34
C PRO A 29 -2.89 7.72 14.18
N GLY A 30 -2.09 7.68 13.12
CA GLY A 30 -2.40 6.94 11.90
C GLY A 30 -3.26 7.70 10.88
N PHE A 31 -3.59 8.97 11.12
CA PHE A 31 -4.19 9.87 10.14
C PHE A 31 -3.15 10.88 9.63
N SER A 32 -3.26 11.23 8.36
CA SER A 32 -2.45 12.26 7.70
C SER A 32 -3.35 13.44 7.33
N ALA A 33 -2.81 14.66 7.39
CA ALA A 33 -3.52 15.84 6.92
C ALA A 33 -3.63 15.81 5.39
N LEU A 34 -4.82 16.07 4.87
CA LEU A 34 -5.03 16.21 3.44
C LEU A 34 -4.50 17.58 3.00
N GLN A 35 -3.69 17.59 1.94
CA GLN A 35 -3.12 18.83 1.40
C GLN A 35 -4.25 19.81 1.03
N GLY A 36 -4.13 21.06 1.51
CA GLY A 36 -5.09 22.12 1.22
C GLY A 36 -6.40 22.08 2.02
N SER A 37 -6.51 21.26 3.09
CA SER A 37 -7.66 21.29 3.99
C SER A 37 -7.35 20.79 5.39
N ASP A 38 -8.18 21.16 6.38
CA ASP A 38 -8.10 20.63 7.76
C ASP A 38 -8.72 19.24 7.91
N THR A 39 -8.66 18.42 6.85
CA THR A 39 -9.24 17.07 6.84
C THR A 39 -8.17 16.04 7.17
N CYS A 40 -8.40 15.25 8.23
CA CYS A 40 -7.56 14.12 8.57
C CYS A 40 -8.03 12.88 7.79
N VAL A 41 -7.11 12.22 7.08
CA VAL A 41 -7.39 11.04 6.26
C VAL A 41 -6.52 9.87 6.71
N ARG A 42 -7.12 8.67 6.81
CA ARG A 42 -6.40 7.42 7.06
C ARG A 42 -6.69 6.43 5.95
N ILE A 43 -5.63 5.94 5.33
CA ILE A 43 -5.69 4.84 4.38
C ILE A 43 -5.27 3.56 5.11
N SER A 44 -6.11 2.54 5.06
CA SER A 44 -5.83 1.25 5.67
C SER A 44 -6.33 0.13 4.77
N GLY A 45 -5.84 -1.09 4.96
CA GLY A 45 -6.22 -2.19 4.09
C GLY A 45 -5.45 -3.45 4.36
N ARG A 46 -5.75 -4.48 3.57
CA ARG A 46 -5.01 -5.73 3.53
C ARG A 46 -4.94 -6.23 2.10
N VAL A 47 -3.81 -6.80 1.73
CA VAL A 47 -3.61 -7.47 0.45
C VAL A 47 -3.22 -8.92 0.76
N ARG A 48 -3.82 -9.85 0.03
CA ARG A 48 -3.55 -11.28 0.10
C ARG A 48 -3.20 -11.74 -1.31
N ALA A 49 -2.08 -12.43 -1.41
CA ALA A 49 -1.69 -13.16 -2.61
C ALA A 49 -1.62 -14.64 -2.24
N GLU A 50 -2.18 -15.49 -3.08
CA GLU A 50 -2.12 -16.94 -2.90
C GLU A 50 -1.61 -17.63 -4.16
N THR A 51 -0.77 -18.64 -3.97
CA THR A 51 -0.38 -19.58 -5.01
C THR A 51 -0.71 -20.98 -4.49
N VAL A 52 -1.48 -21.72 -5.26
CA VAL A 52 -1.89 -23.09 -4.92
C VAL A 52 -1.31 -24.02 -5.97
N PHE A 53 -0.50 -24.98 -5.50
CA PHE A 53 0.01 -26.09 -6.30
C PHE A 53 -0.87 -27.30 -6.03
N GLY A 54 -1.35 -27.96 -7.08
CA GLY A 54 -2.17 -29.16 -6.92
C GLY A 54 -2.14 -30.05 -8.14
N THR A 55 -2.40 -31.33 -7.92
CA THR A 55 -2.65 -32.29 -8.99
C THR A 55 -4.13 -32.18 -9.40
N GLY A 56 -4.37 -32.05 -10.70
CA GLY A 56 -5.71 -32.01 -11.26
C GLY A 56 -6.41 -33.36 -11.17
N ARG A 57 -7.73 -33.36 -11.40
CA ARG A 57 -8.57 -34.57 -11.28
C ARG A 57 -8.26 -35.65 -12.32
N ALA A 58 -7.48 -35.34 -13.36
CA ALA A 58 -7.06 -36.25 -14.42
C ALA A 58 -5.60 -36.67 -14.23
N ARG A 59 -5.28 -37.92 -14.58
CA ARG A 59 -3.90 -38.43 -14.57
C ARG A 59 -3.03 -37.58 -15.51
N GLY A 60 -1.93 -37.03 -15.00
CA GLY A 60 -1.02 -36.15 -15.75
C GLY A 60 -1.42 -34.67 -15.78
N SER A 61 -2.47 -34.28 -15.06
CA SER A 61 -2.80 -32.87 -14.87
C SER A 61 -2.13 -32.37 -13.60
N ASP A 62 -1.18 -31.45 -13.74
CA ASP A 62 -0.68 -30.61 -12.65
C ASP A 62 -1.12 -29.16 -12.91
N GLY A 63 -1.53 -28.47 -11.87
CA GLY A 63 -2.06 -27.11 -11.95
C GLY A 63 -1.41 -26.19 -10.93
N VAL A 64 -1.02 -25.01 -11.40
CA VAL A 64 -0.65 -23.89 -10.54
C VAL A 64 -1.73 -22.83 -10.68
N ARG A 65 -2.32 -22.42 -9.56
CA ARG A 65 -3.32 -21.36 -9.52
C ARG A 65 -2.80 -20.19 -8.71
N THR A 66 -2.86 -18.98 -9.26
CA THR A 66 -2.39 -17.78 -8.56
C THR A 66 -3.49 -16.74 -8.44
N GLY A 67 -3.89 -16.41 -7.21
CA GLY A 67 -4.94 -15.45 -6.90
C GLY A 67 -4.42 -14.25 -6.11
N ALA A 68 -5.16 -13.14 -6.20
CA ALA A 68 -4.89 -11.97 -5.40
C ALA A 68 -6.20 -11.32 -4.97
N SER A 69 -6.32 -11.03 -3.68
CA SER A 69 -7.44 -10.28 -3.11
C SER A 69 -6.93 -9.09 -2.31
N GLY A 70 -7.70 -8.01 -2.30
CA GLY A 70 -7.33 -6.77 -1.64
C GLY A 70 -8.56 -6.09 -1.04
N ARG A 71 -8.36 -5.43 0.09
CA ARG A 71 -9.34 -4.54 0.71
C ARG A 71 -8.66 -3.24 1.06
N VAL A 72 -9.28 -2.13 0.69
CA VAL A 72 -8.84 -0.79 1.05
C VAL A 72 -9.98 -0.09 1.78
N GLN A 73 -9.62 0.69 2.80
CA GLN A 73 -10.51 1.52 3.59
C GLN A 73 -9.89 2.91 3.73
N LEU A 74 -10.70 3.91 3.39
CA LEU A 74 -10.39 5.32 3.50
C LEU A 74 -11.29 5.93 4.59
N ASP A 75 -10.73 6.39 5.69
CA ASP A 75 -11.47 7.12 6.72
C ASP A 75 -11.10 8.61 6.65
N LEU A 76 -12.09 9.49 6.53
CA LEU A 76 -11.91 10.94 6.60
C LEU A 76 -12.56 11.50 7.87
N ARG A 77 -11.91 12.47 8.51
CA ARG A 77 -12.41 13.21 9.67
C ARG A 77 -12.14 14.69 9.48
N LYS A 78 -13.16 15.53 9.64
CA LYS A 78 -13.04 16.99 9.54
C LYS A 78 -13.86 17.65 10.65
N GLN A 79 -13.31 18.68 11.28
CA GLN A 79 -14.09 19.57 12.15
C GLN A 79 -14.74 20.64 11.27
N THR A 80 -16.06 20.71 11.26
CA THR A 80 -16.82 21.74 10.53
C THR A 80 -17.52 22.65 11.53
N GLU A 81 -17.95 23.82 11.08
CA GLU A 81 -18.74 24.77 11.88
C GLU A 81 -20.06 24.18 12.40
N TYR A 82 -20.58 23.16 11.70
CA TYR A 82 -21.81 22.44 12.08
C TYR A 82 -21.54 21.19 12.94
N GLY A 83 -20.28 20.88 13.24
CA GLY A 83 -19.87 19.72 14.03
C GLY A 83 -18.87 18.78 13.32
N PRO A 84 -18.51 17.65 13.97
CA PRO A 84 -17.54 16.71 13.43
C PRO A 84 -18.13 15.88 12.29
N LEU A 85 -17.49 15.92 11.12
CA LEU A 85 -17.82 15.10 9.96
C LEU A 85 -16.90 13.88 9.90
N ARG A 86 -17.48 12.69 9.65
CA ARG A 86 -16.75 11.45 9.37
C ARG A 86 -17.30 10.78 8.11
N ALA A 87 -16.40 10.41 7.20
CA ALA A 87 -16.72 9.60 6.03
C ALA A 87 -15.86 8.34 5.99
N VAL A 88 -16.43 7.22 5.55
CA VAL A 88 -15.73 5.93 5.42
C VAL A 88 -16.03 5.35 4.05
N ILE A 89 -15.00 5.12 3.25
CA ILE A 89 -15.09 4.48 1.94
C ILE A 89 -14.37 3.15 2.02
N ARG A 90 -15.01 2.08 1.56
CA ARG A 90 -14.42 0.73 1.50
C ARG A 90 -14.50 0.19 0.08
N ALA A 91 -13.38 -0.30 -0.42
CA ALA A 91 -13.28 -1.00 -1.68
C ALA A 91 -12.69 -2.39 -1.48
N GLU A 92 -13.21 -3.37 -2.21
CA GLU A 92 -12.76 -4.75 -2.20
C GLU A 92 -12.49 -5.18 -3.64
N GLY A 93 -11.31 -5.76 -3.87
CA GLY A 93 -10.93 -6.35 -5.14
C GLY A 93 -10.62 -7.83 -4.94
N VAL A 94 -11.22 -8.69 -5.75
CA VAL A 94 -10.87 -10.11 -5.81
C VAL A 94 -10.53 -10.41 -7.26
N ARG A 95 -9.31 -10.88 -7.50
CA ARG A 95 -8.93 -11.53 -8.75
C ARG A 95 -8.89 -13.04 -8.50
N PRO A 96 -9.68 -13.84 -9.23
CA PRO A 96 -9.69 -15.28 -9.05
C PRO A 96 -8.33 -15.86 -9.42
N ALA A 97 -7.95 -16.91 -8.69
CA ALA A 97 -6.80 -17.71 -9.05
C ALA A 97 -7.10 -18.50 -10.33
N GLN A 98 -6.60 -18.03 -11.47
CA GLN A 98 -6.65 -18.77 -12.74
C GLN A 98 -5.64 -19.91 -12.68
#